data_AF-A0AAU8JLJ0-F1
#
_entry.id   AF-A0AAU8JLJ0-F1
#
_cell.length_a   1.000
_cell.length_b   1.000
_cell.length_c   1.000
_cell.angle_alpha   90.00
_cell.angle_beta   90.00
_cell.angle_gamma   90.00
#
_symmetry.space_group_name_H-M   'P 1'
#
loop_
_entity.id
_entity.type
_entity.pdbx_description
1 polymer ?
#
loop_
_entity_poly.entity_id
_entity_poly.type
_entity_poly.pdbx_seq_one_letter_code
_entity_poly.pdbx_strand_id
1 'polypeptide(L)'
;MESKVFKQGNYIWECKSSHNSSGEIDLNYLKTAIKNVEKRWEREGKPSGYYYVFPVNLITNTTRQELERFKQSYQGEVDINYYDREQVQKLIQNLSKLSDMKSLVDYIKQVWKG
;
A
#
# COMPACT_ATOMS: atom_id res chain seq x y z
N MET A 1 1.49 -17.54 -11.61
CA MET A 1 1.48 -16.93 -10.27
C MET A 1 0.10 -16.35 -10.04
N GLU A 2 -0.58 -16.72 -8.97
CA GLU A 2 -1.90 -16.19 -8.64
C GLU A 2 -1.78 -14.73 -8.17
N SER A 3 -2.66 -13.88 -8.68
CA SER A 3 -2.74 -12.45 -8.34
C SER A 3 -2.93 -12.26 -6.82
N LYS A 4 -2.00 -11.56 -6.16
CA LYS A 4 -2.04 -11.26 -4.72
C LYS A 4 -3.16 -10.31 -4.31
N VAL A 5 -3.90 -9.75 -5.26
CA VAL A 5 -4.87 -8.67 -5.03
C VAL A 5 -6.23 -9.20 -4.58
N PHE A 6 -6.52 -10.49 -4.81
CA PHE A 6 -7.79 -11.14 -4.42
C PHE A 6 -7.57 -12.50 -3.75
N LYS A 7 -6.56 -12.59 -2.87
CA LYS A 7 -6.46 -13.73 -1.97
C LYS A 7 -7.68 -13.75 -1.06
N GLN A 8 -8.23 -14.94 -0.76
CA GLN A 8 -9.22 -15.08 0.30
C GLN A 8 -8.65 -14.53 1.62
N GLY A 9 -9.43 -13.73 2.35
CA GLY A 9 -9.03 -13.15 3.63
C GLY A 9 -9.60 -11.75 3.85
N ASN A 10 -9.30 -11.17 5.00
CA ASN A 10 -9.70 -9.80 5.34
C ASN A 10 -8.57 -8.84 4.96
N TYR A 11 -8.76 -8.05 3.91
CA TYR A 11 -7.77 -7.12 3.37
C TYR A 11 -8.16 -5.68 3.70
N ILE A 12 -7.24 -4.93 4.32
CA ILE A 12 -7.46 -3.52 4.65
C ILE A 12 -6.55 -2.66 3.80
N TRP A 13 -7.14 -1.63 3.17
CA TRP A 13 -6.44 -0.63 2.38
C TRP A 13 -6.57 0.72 3.08
N GLU A 14 -5.45 1.36 3.40
CA GLU A 14 -5.45 2.68 4.02
C GLU A 14 -4.68 3.68 3.18
N CYS A 15 -5.38 4.72 2.75
CA CYS A 15 -4.77 5.91 2.20
C CYS A 15 -4.18 6.75 3.34
N LYS A 16 -2.90 7.07 3.25
CA LYS A 16 -2.21 7.93 4.21
C LYS A 16 -1.58 9.10 3.49
N SER A 17 -1.81 10.29 4.02
CA SER A 17 -1.22 11.52 3.52
C SER A 17 -0.79 12.38 4.70
N SER A 18 0.51 12.59 4.83
CA SER A 18 1.09 13.54 5.79
C SER A 18 2.47 13.91 5.29
N HIS A 19 2.63 15.12 4.76
CA HIS A 19 3.92 15.56 4.23
C HIS A 19 4.63 16.54 5.17
N ASN A 20 5.95 16.51 5.17
CA ASN A 20 6.75 17.66 5.57
C ASN A 20 6.69 18.75 4.48
N SER A 21 7.40 19.88 4.69
CA SER A 21 7.49 20.96 3.71
C SER A 21 8.09 20.53 2.37
N SER A 22 8.84 19.43 2.32
CA SER A 22 9.47 18.86 1.12
C SER A 22 8.57 17.88 0.35
N GLY A 23 7.35 17.60 0.82
CA GLY A 23 6.45 16.63 0.19
C GLY A 23 6.76 15.16 0.52
N GLU A 24 7.72 14.92 1.42
CA GLU A 24 8.08 13.58 1.89
C GLU A 24 7.14 13.17 3.02
N ILE A 25 6.86 11.88 3.14
CA ILE A 25 6.10 11.35 4.29
C ILE A 25 6.84 11.66 5.60
N ASP A 26 6.12 12.20 6.58
CA ASP A 26 6.68 12.42 7.90
C ASP A 26 6.88 11.08 8.65
N LEU A 27 8.10 10.83 9.12
CA LEU A 27 8.46 9.57 9.78
C LEU A 27 7.75 9.39 11.13
N ASN A 28 7.57 10.46 11.91
CA ASN A 28 6.91 10.39 13.20
C ASN A 28 5.41 10.09 13.04
N TYR A 29 4.80 10.70 12.02
CA TYR A 29 3.45 10.37 11.60
C TYR A 29 3.33 8.90 11.22
N LEU A 30 4.24 8.38 10.39
CA LEU A 30 4.21 6.97 9.99
C LEU A 30 4.30 6.03 11.20
N LYS A 31 5.26 6.26 12.10
CA LYS A 31 5.42 5.45 13.33
C LYS A 31 4.16 5.48 14.19
N THR A 32 3.55 6.65 14.33
CA THR A 32 2.29 6.81 15.06
C THR A 32 1.15 6.05 14.38
N ALA A 33 1.06 6.13 13.05
CA ALA A 33 0.06 5.41 12.27
C ALA A 33 0.21 3.88 12.42
N ILE A 34 1.44 3.35 12.32
CA ILE A 34 1.75 1.93 12.57
C ILE A 34 1.29 1.53 13.98
N LYS A 35 1.71 2.25 15.02
CA LYS A 35 1.32 1.94 16.40
C LYS A 35 -0.19 1.93 16.61
N ASN A 36 -0.92 2.83 15.96
CA ASN A 36 -2.38 2.87 16.03
C ASN A 36 -3.02 1.66 15.35
N VAL A 37 -2.45 1.21 14.24
CA VAL A 37 -2.90 0.00 13.53
C VAL A 37 -2.65 -1.24 14.38
N GLU A 38 -1.48 -1.36 15.00
CA GLU A 38 -1.14 -2.49 15.88
C GLU A 38 -2.11 -2.58 17.06
N LYS A 39 -2.37 -1.45 17.74
CA LYS A 39 -3.37 -1.38 18.82
C LYS A 39 -4.76 -1.80 18.35
N ARG A 40 -5.15 -1.40 17.13
CA ARG A 40 -6.44 -1.81 16.56
C ARG A 40 -6.47 -3.32 16.34
N TRP A 41 -5.40 -3.91 15.83
CA TRP A 41 -5.30 -5.35 15.62
C TRP A 41 -5.29 -6.16 16.91
N GLU A 42 -4.72 -5.64 17.99
CA GLU A 42 -4.80 -6.26 19.33
C GLU A 42 -6.25 -6.37 19.82
N ARG A 43 -7.09 -5.37 19.50
CA ARG A 43 -8.49 -5.31 19.93
C ARG A 43 -9.44 -6.06 19.00
N GLU A 44 -9.24 -5.93 17.70
CA GLU A 44 -10.21 -6.34 16.67
C GLU A 44 -9.77 -7.58 15.89
N GLY A 45 -8.53 -8.04 16.11
CA GLY A 45 -7.91 -9.11 15.35
C GLY A 45 -7.08 -8.59 14.16
N LYS A 46 -6.11 -9.40 13.74
CA LYS A 46 -5.22 -9.10 12.62
C LYS A 46 -5.91 -9.39 11.29
N PRO A 47 -5.76 -8.54 10.26
CA PRO A 47 -6.23 -8.83 8.91
C PRO A 47 -5.31 -9.86 8.24
N SER A 48 -5.78 -10.47 7.15
CA SER A 48 -4.93 -11.32 6.30
C SER A 48 -3.95 -10.50 5.46
N GLY A 49 -4.29 -9.24 5.17
CA GLY A 49 -3.44 -8.33 4.41
C GLY A 49 -3.70 -6.87 4.76
N TYR A 50 -2.66 -6.05 4.65
CA TYR A 50 -2.71 -4.64 5.00
C TYR A 50 -1.86 -3.79 4.06
N TYR A 51 -2.50 -2.85 3.38
CA TYR A 51 -1.91 -2.11 2.26
C TYR A 51 -1.94 -0.62 2.53
N TYR A 52 -0.76 0.00 2.61
CA TYR A 52 -0.63 1.45 2.67
C TYR A 52 -0.58 2.06 1.27
N VAL A 53 -1.37 3.11 1.03
CA VAL A 53 -1.33 3.88 -0.21
C VAL A 53 -0.92 5.31 0.13
N PHE A 54 0.20 5.76 -0.44
CA PHE A 54 0.76 7.10 -0.26
C PHE A 54 0.67 7.88 -1.58
N PRO A 55 -0.51 8.43 -1.93
CA PRO A 55 -0.76 8.94 -3.29
C PRO A 55 0.04 10.20 -3.64
N VAL A 56 0.45 10.98 -2.62
CA VAL A 56 1.09 12.29 -2.81
C VAL A 56 2.49 12.37 -2.20
N ASN A 57 2.81 11.50 -1.24
CA ASN A 57 4.04 11.57 -0.48
C ASN A 57 5.19 10.81 -1.13
N LEU A 58 6.38 11.41 -1.12
CA LEU A 58 7.63 10.69 -1.40
C LEU A 58 8.01 9.80 -0.21
N ILE A 59 8.34 8.54 -0.49
CA ILE A 59 8.85 7.58 0.51
C ILE A 59 10.37 7.65 0.52
N THR A 60 10.93 8.21 1.58
CA THR A 60 12.38 8.27 1.80
C THR A 60 12.95 6.91 2.19
N ASN A 61 14.28 6.74 2.09
CA ASN A 61 14.94 5.49 2.50
C ASN A 61 14.68 5.14 3.98
N THR A 62 14.70 6.14 4.87
CA THR A 62 14.42 5.92 6.30
C THR A 62 12.99 5.47 6.54
N THR A 63 12.02 6.07 5.83
CA THR A 63 10.62 5.64 5.90
C THR A 63 10.45 4.23 5.36
N ARG A 64 11.10 3.91 4.24
CA ARG A 64 11.09 2.56 3.67
C ARG A 64 11.60 1.53 4.67
N GLN A 65 12.70 1.82 5.37
CA GLN A 65 13.23 0.93 6.40
C GLN A 65 12.21 0.68 7.53
N GLU A 66 11.44 1.69 7.93
CA GLU A 66 10.40 1.53 8.94
C GLU A 66 9.22 0.67 8.43
N LEU A 67 8.80 0.85 7.17
CA LEU A 67 7.79 0.01 6.53
C LEU A 67 8.25 -1.45 6.39
N GLU A 68 9.51 -1.67 6.05
CA GLU A 68 10.08 -3.02 5.97
C GLU A 68 10.19 -3.68 7.35
N ARG A 69 10.54 -2.92 8.40
CA ARG A 69 10.50 -3.43 9.78
C ARG A 69 9.08 -3.85 10.16
N PHE A 70 8.09 -2.98 9.88
CA PHE A 70 6.69 -3.31 10.15
C PHE A 70 6.26 -4.58 9.40
N LYS A 71 6.62 -4.71 8.13
CA LYS A 71 6.36 -5.93 7.35
C LYS A 71 7.05 -7.17 7.94
N GLN A 72 8.29 -7.03 8.40
CA GLN A 72 9.08 -8.12 8.99
C GLN A 72 8.46 -8.62 10.31
N SER A 73 7.94 -7.72 11.14
CA SER A 73 7.31 -8.06 12.43
C SER A 73 6.09 -8.98 12.31
N TYR A 74 5.45 -9.05 11.14
CA TYR A 74 4.25 -9.86 10.90
C TYR A 74 4.43 -10.89 9.77
N GLN A 75 5.68 -11.29 9.49
CA GLN A 75 5.99 -12.23 8.42
C GLN A 75 5.20 -13.54 8.56
N GLY A 76 4.34 -13.79 7.56
CA GLY A 76 3.49 -14.99 7.50
C GLY A 76 2.13 -14.84 8.18
N GLU A 77 1.93 -13.82 9.02
CA GLU A 77 0.66 -13.55 9.69
C GLU A 77 -0.19 -12.52 8.95
N VAL A 78 0.44 -11.47 8.41
CA VAL A 78 -0.24 -10.39 7.67
C VAL A 78 0.55 -10.05 6.40
N ASP A 79 -0.10 -10.05 5.24
CA ASP A 79 0.50 -9.59 3.97
C ASP A 79 0.57 -8.05 3.93
N ILE A 80 1.68 -7.48 4.41
CA ILE A 80 1.89 -6.04 4.47
C ILE A 80 2.61 -5.53 3.21
N ASN A 81 2.02 -4.56 2.51
CA ASN A 81 2.64 -3.88 1.37
C ASN A 81 2.33 -2.38 1.35
N TYR A 82 3.06 -1.63 0.52
CA TYR A 82 2.81 -0.22 0.33
C TYR A 82 2.96 0.20 -1.14
N TYR A 83 2.24 1.26 -1.51
CA TYR A 83 2.32 1.92 -2.83
C TYR A 83 2.73 3.37 -2.63
N ASP A 84 3.84 3.76 -3.24
CA ASP A 84 4.33 5.14 -3.20
C ASP A 84 3.68 6.01 -4.29
N ARG A 85 3.92 7.33 -4.20
CA ARG A 85 3.41 8.33 -5.14
C ARG A 85 3.70 7.97 -6.59
N GLU A 86 4.90 7.49 -6.91
CA GLU A 86 5.30 7.24 -8.29
C GLU A 86 4.55 6.04 -8.88
N GLN A 87 4.42 4.96 -8.10
CA GLN A 87 3.62 3.80 -8.47
C GLN A 87 2.15 4.18 -8.68
N VAL A 88 1.58 5.00 -7.79
CA VAL A 88 0.21 5.49 -7.89
C VAL A 88 0.02 6.40 -9.11
N GLN A 89 0.95 7.33 -9.35
CA GLN A 89 0.90 8.21 -10.53
C GLN A 89 1.00 7.42 -11.82
N LYS A 90 1.90 6.43 -11.89
CA LYS A 90 2.04 5.54 -13.05
C LYS A 90 0.77 4.74 -13.29
N LEU A 91 0.11 4.26 -12.23
CA LEU A 91 -1.19 3.60 -12.34
C LEU A 91 -2.25 4.55 -12.92
N ILE A 92 -2.38 5.77 -12.37
CA ILE A 92 -3.34 6.77 -12.86
C ILE A 92 -3.08 7.10 -14.33
N GLN A 93 -1.83 7.32 -14.72
CA GLN A 93 -1.45 7.62 -16.10
C GLN A 93 -1.72 6.47 -17.06
N ASN A 94 -1.61 5.22 -16.61
CA ASN A 94 -1.93 4.08 -17.45
C ASN A 94 -3.44 3.91 -17.60
N LEU A 95 -4.19 4.10 -16.52
CA LEU A 95 -5.66 4.05 -16.54
C LEU A 95 -6.26 5.16 -17.40
N SER A 96 -5.69 6.38 -17.38
CA SER A 96 -6.17 7.49 -18.20
C SER A 96 -5.97 7.31 -19.70
N LYS A 97 -5.11 6.37 -20.12
CA LYS A 97 -4.89 6.00 -21.54
C LYS A 97 -5.91 4.99 -22.04
N LEU A 98 -6.74 4.42 -21.17
CA LEU A 98 -7.72 3.39 -21.53
C LEU A 98 -9.01 4.09 -21.97
N SER A 99 -9.35 3.93 -23.25
CA SER A 99 -10.51 4.59 -23.87
C SER A 99 -11.79 3.75 -23.84
N ASP A 100 -11.69 2.47 -23.46
CA ASP A 100 -12.81 1.52 -23.51
C ASP A 100 -12.65 0.39 -22.48
N MET A 101 -13.77 -0.30 -22.23
CA MET A 101 -13.85 -1.38 -21.25
C MET A 101 -12.96 -2.58 -21.57
N LYS A 102 -12.69 -2.87 -22.86
CA LYS A 102 -11.83 -3.98 -23.25
C LYS A 102 -10.37 -3.68 -22.87
N SER A 103 -9.92 -2.47 -23.16
CA SER A 103 -8.61 -1.95 -22.80
C SER A 103 -8.39 -1.96 -21.28
N LEU A 104 -9.44 -1.65 -20.49
CA LEU A 104 -9.42 -1.78 -19.04
C LEU A 104 -9.22 -3.24 -18.59
N VAL A 105 -10.01 -4.16 -19.12
CA VAL A 105 -9.91 -5.58 -18.79
C VAL A 105 -8.55 -6.16 -19.17
N ASP A 106 -8.01 -5.79 -20.32
CA ASP A 106 -6.71 -6.27 -20.78
C ASP A 106 -5.56 -5.70 -19.94
N TYR A 107 -5.64 -4.42 -19.55
CA TYR A 107 -4.69 -3.81 -18.61
C TYR A 107 -4.70 -4.52 -17.25
N ILE A 108 -5.89 -4.76 -16.71
CA ILE A 108 -6.08 -5.50 -15.44
C ILE A 108 -5.44 -6.89 -15.54
N LYS A 109 -5.68 -7.63 -16.63
CA LYS A 109 -5.08 -8.96 -16.87
C LYS A 109 -3.55 -8.93 -16.97
N GLN A 110 -2.98 -7.89 -17.58
CA GLN A 110 -1.53 -7.73 -17.67
C GLN A 110 -0.91 -7.47 -16.30
N VAL A 111 -1.48 -6.55 -15.53
CA VAL A 111 -1.02 -6.26 -14.17
C VAL A 111 -1.25 -7.45 -13.23
N TRP A 112 -2.26 -8.29 -13.49
CA TRP A 112 -2.52 -9.53 -12.73
C TRP A 112 -1.55 -10.69 -13.00
N LYS A 113 -0.81 -10.69 -14.12
CA LYS A 113 0.16 -11.74 -14.45
C LYS A 113 1.57 -11.46 -13.93
N GLY A 114 1.83 -10.25 -13.45
CA GLY A 114 3.12 -9.81 -12.90
C GLY A 114 3.29 -10.11 -11.42
#